data_AF-A0A919B1W6-F1
#
_entry.id   AF-A0A919B1W6-F1
#
_cell.length_a   1.000
_cell.length_b   1.000
_cell.length_c   1.000
_cell.angle_alpha   90.00
_cell.angle_beta   90.00
_cell.angle_gamma   90.00
#
_symmetry.space_group_name_H-M   'P 1'
#
loop_
_entity.id
_entity.type
_entity.pdbx_description
1 polymer ?
#
loop_
_entity_poly.entity_id
_entity_poly.type
_entity_poly.pdbx_seq_one_letter_code
_entity_poly.pdbx_strand_id
1 'polypeptide(L)'
;MSRTMTRRALLRGSAAAAAGLAVAGAAVAASGQSATAMDHTGHGDHTGHGDPGLQPFDEVYQGRRITGRPVEGGHAAHHGGYAVTIDGKDLHLMQNADGTWISVVNHYQTYGDPLAVTRAAVDKLRGAVLVPIATA
;
A
#
# COMPACT_ATOMS: atom_id res chain seq x y z
N MET A 1 1.25 -65.40 2.64
CA MET A 1 2.67 -65.12 2.97
C MET A 1 2.94 -63.66 2.68
N SER A 2 3.07 -62.86 3.73
CA SER A 2 3.37 -61.42 3.68
C SER A 2 4.73 -61.12 3.06
N ARG A 3 4.85 -59.97 2.38
CA ARG A 3 6.02 -59.08 2.46
C ARG A 3 5.69 -57.70 1.87
N THR A 4 5.12 -56.87 2.74
CA THR A 4 5.19 -55.41 2.70
C THR A 4 6.61 -54.97 3.06
N MET A 5 7.00 -53.76 2.62
CA MET A 5 8.31 -53.08 2.73
C MET A 5 9.16 -53.27 1.46
N THR A 6 9.52 -52.22 0.72
CA THR A 6 10.46 -51.21 1.22
C THR A 6 10.28 -49.86 0.51
N ARG A 7 9.76 -48.86 1.24
CA ARG A 7 10.00 -47.44 0.98
C ARG A 7 11.47 -47.16 1.33
N ARG A 8 12.37 -47.08 0.34
CA ARG A 8 13.63 -46.30 0.37
C ARG A 8 14.54 -46.71 -0.79
N ALA A 9 15.22 -45.71 -1.34
CA ALA A 9 16.28 -45.76 -2.35
C ALA A 9 15.71 -45.89 -3.79
N LEU A 10 15.90 -44.94 -4.70
CA LEU A 10 17.10 -44.15 -4.94
C LEU A 10 16.74 -42.78 -5.52
N LEU A 11 17.12 -41.74 -4.78
CA LEU A 11 17.50 -40.43 -5.32
C LEU A 11 18.68 -40.61 -6.29
N ARG A 12 18.53 -40.16 -7.54
CA ARG A 12 19.59 -39.59 -8.41
C ARG A 12 18.83 -38.70 -9.41
N GLY A 13 19.05 -37.40 -9.58
CA GLY A 13 20.23 -36.57 -9.35
C GLY A 13 20.51 -35.86 -10.67
N SER A 14 20.04 -34.61 -10.82
CA SER A 14 20.48 -33.72 -11.89
C SER A 14 20.46 -32.28 -11.38
N ALA A 15 21.65 -31.80 -11.05
CA ALA A 15 21.95 -30.41 -10.81
C ALA A 15 21.92 -29.64 -12.13
N ALA A 16 21.23 -28.50 -12.15
CA ALA A 16 21.47 -27.45 -13.13
C ALA A 16 21.70 -26.15 -12.35
N ALA A 17 22.98 -25.80 -12.20
CA ALA A 17 23.38 -24.46 -11.82
C ALA A 17 23.20 -23.55 -13.04
N ALA A 18 22.33 -22.55 -12.94
CA ALA A 18 22.32 -21.41 -13.85
C ALA A 18 22.64 -20.17 -13.03
N ALA A 19 23.93 -19.81 -13.01
CA ALA A 19 24.37 -18.48 -12.63
C ALA A 19 24.07 -17.52 -13.79
N GLY A 20 23.35 -16.45 -13.53
CA GLY A 20 23.05 -15.39 -14.49
C GLY A 20 22.83 -14.08 -13.74
N LEU A 21 23.89 -13.28 -13.66
CA LEU A 21 23.95 -11.97 -13.02
C LEU A 21 23.37 -10.91 -13.97
N ALA A 22 22.43 -10.09 -13.50
CA ALA A 22 22.23 -8.73 -14.04
C ALA A 22 21.44 -7.89 -13.02
N VAL A 23 22.15 -7.23 -12.11
CA VAL A 23 21.62 -6.05 -11.42
C VAL A 23 21.72 -4.89 -12.41
N ALA A 24 20.64 -4.61 -13.13
CA ALA A 24 20.45 -3.33 -13.78
C ALA A 24 19.82 -2.39 -12.75
N GLY A 25 20.64 -1.56 -12.13
CA GLY A 25 20.18 -0.47 -11.29
C GLY A 25 19.43 0.54 -12.15
N ALA A 26 18.10 0.52 -12.11
CA ALA A 26 17.30 1.65 -12.55
C ALA A 26 17.35 2.70 -11.45
N ALA A 27 18.30 3.64 -11.57
CA ALA A 27 18.22 4.91 -10.86
C ALA A 27 17.01 5.66 -11.41
N VAL A 28 15.85 5.52 -10.75
CA VAL A 28 14.75 6.47 -10.93
C VAL A 28 15.23 7.79 -10.34
N ALA A 29 15.48 8.76 -11.22
CA ALA A 29 15.72 10.13 -10.84
C ALA A 29 14.50 10.61 -10.04
N ALA A 30 14.67 10.77 -8.73
CA ALA A 30 13.76 11.57 -7.94
C ALA A 30 13.88 13.00 -8.49
N SER A 31 12.90 13.41 -9.30
CA SER A 31 12.71 14.81 -9.63
C SER A 31 12.46 15.54 -8.32
N GLY A 32 13.51 16.16 -7.77
CA GLY A 32 13.40 17.10 -6.68
C GLY A 32 12.53 18.25 -7.15
N GLN A 33 11.25 18.20 -6.81
CA GLN A 33 10.40 19.37 -6.91
C GLN A 33 10.92 20.33 -5.85
N SER A 34 11.49 21.43 -6.32
CA SER A 34 11.86 22.58 -5.51
C SER A 34 10.67 22.94 -4.64
N ALA A 35 10.79 22.73 -3.33
CA ALA A 35 9.83 23.22 -2.37
C ALA A 35 9.83 24.75 -2.44
N THR A 36 8.84 25.31 -3.13
CA THR A 36 8.45 26.70 -2.89
C THR A 36 8.01 26.78 -1.44
N ALA A 37 8.75 27.55 -0.64
CA ALA A 37 8.37 27.87 0.73
C ALA A 37 6.92 28.37 0.73
N MET A 38 6.01 27.63 1.36
CA MET A 38 4.64 28.10 1.56
C MET A 38 4.68 29.20 2.61
N ASP A 39 4.16 30.36 2.22
CA ASP A 39 3.93 31.50 3.09
C ASP A 39 2.92 31.11 4.18
N HIS A 40 3.30 31.24 5.45
CA HIS A 40 2.47 30.89 6.61
C HIS A 40 1.56 32.05 7.04
N THR A 41 0.89 32.70 6.08
CA THR A 41 -0.13 33.72 6.37
C THR A 41 -1.48 33.29 5.84
N GLY A 42 -2.20 32.50 6.63
CA GLY A 42 -3.56 32.13 6.31
C GLY A 42 -4.20 31.20 7.33
N HIS A 43 -4.62 31.75 8.47
CA HIS A 43 -5.76 31.19 9.20
C HIS A 43 -7.01 31.47 8.34
N GLY A 44 -7.21 30.65 7.31
CA GLY A 44 -8.32 30.72 6.38
C GLY A 44 -9.18 29.47 6.50
N ASP A 45 -10.43 29.71 6.88
CA ASP A 45 -11.59 28.83 6.81
C ASP A 45 -11.43 27.63 5.85
N HIS A 46 -11.32 26.42 6.40
CA HIS A 46 -11.26 25.18 5.62
C HIS A 46 -12.67 24.76 5.18
N THR A 47 -13.28 25.55 4.30
CA THR A 47 -14.52 25.18 3.62
C THR A 47 -14.21 24.51 2.29
N GLY A 48 -14.31 23.17 2.26
CA GLY A 48 -14.85 22.41 1.13
C GLY A 48 -14.18 22.55 -0.25
N HIS A 49 -12.86 22.47 -0.35
CA HIS A 49 -12.18 22.25 -1.63
C HIS A 49 -11.33 20.99 -1.55
N GLY A 50 -11.95 19.86 -1.88
CA GLY A 50 -11.23 18.61 -2.12
C GLY A 50 -10.18 18.85 -3.21
N ASP A 51 -8.93 18.47 -2.92
CA ASP A 51 -7.86 18.47 -3.91
C ASP A 51 -8.35 17.73 -5.17
N PRO A 52 -8.35 18.36 -6.36
CA PRO A 52 -8.81 17.74 -7.60
C PRO A 52 -8.08 16.43 -7.95
N GLY A 53 -6.97 16.10 -7.27
CA GLY A 53 -6.20 14.87 -7.45
C GLY A 53 -6.74 13.60 -6.79
N LEU A 54 -7.64 13.66 -5.80
CA LEU A 54 -8.06 12.46 -5.04
C LEU A 54 -9.38 11.86 -5.53
N GLN A 55 -9.35 11.25 -6.71
CA GLN A 55 -10.51 10.60 -7.30
C GLN A 55 -10.94 9.36 -6.50
N PRO A 56 -12.25 9.17 -6.24
CA PRO A 56 -12.74 7.96 -5.59
C PRO A 56 -12.48 6.72 -6.45
N PHE A 57 -12.32 5.57 -5.82
CA PHE A 57 -12.16 4.28 -6.51
C PHE A 57 -12.95 3.17 -5.82
N ASP A 58 -13.33 2.17 -6.61
CA ASP A 58 -13.93 0.90 -6.18
C ASP A 58 -13.53 -0.18 -7.18
N GLU A 59 -12.62 -1.07 -6.79
CA GLU A 59 -12.14 -2.14 -7.65
C GLU A 59 -11.88 -3.43 -6.88
N VAL A 60 -11.69 -4.52 -7.61
CA VAL A 60 -11.20 -5.78 -7.06
C VAL A 60 -9.74 -5.97 -7.47
N TYR A 61 -8.83 -5.90 -6.51
CA TYR A 61 -7.40 -6.11 -6.71
C TYR A 61 -6.95 -7.39 -6.01
N GLN A 62 -6.38 -8.33 -6.77
CA GLN A 62 -5.98 -9.66 -6.28
C GLN A 62 -7.08 -10.40 -5.50
N GLY A 63 -8.33 -10.28 -5.96
CA GLY A 63 -9.49 -10.93 -5.33
C GLY A 63 -10.02 -10.23 -4.08
N ARG A 64 -9.48 -9.05 -3.72
CA ARG A 64 -9.94 -8.23 -2.59
C ARG A 64 -10.62 -6.97 -3.08
N ARG A 65 -11.79 -6.63 -2.54
CA ARG A 65 -12.47 -5.39 -2.90
C ARG A 65 -11.83 -4.23 -2.16
N ILE A 66 -11.37 -3.23 -2.89
CA ILE A 66 -10.79 -2.03 -2.32
C ILE A 66 -11.62 -0.82 -2.73
N THR A 67 -11.92 0.05 -1.78
CA THR A 67 -12.66 1.29 -2.03
C THR A 67 -11.95 2.46 -1.40
N GLY A 68 -12.04 3.63 -2.03
CA GLY A 68 -11.44 4.86 -1.56
C GLY A 68 -12.33 6.05 -1.90
N ARG A 69 -12.43 7.01 -0.97
CA ARG A 69 -13.15 8.27 -1.20
C ARG A 69 -12.59 9.40 -0.35
N PRO A 70 -12.68 10.66 -0.83
CA PRO A 70 -12.46 11.83 0.00
C PRO A 70 -13.40 11.86 1.21
N VAL A 71 -12.93 12.40 2.33
CA VAL A 71 -13.71 12.61 3.54
C VAL A 71 -13.40 13.98 4.14
N GLU A 72 -14.46 14.68 4.56
CA GLU A 72 -14.37 16.04 5.09
C GLU A 72 -14.31 16.08 6.63
N GLY A 73 -14.52 14.94 7.30
CA GLY A 73 -14.53 14.87 8.77
C GLY A 73 -14.13 13.52 9.34
N GLY A 74 -13.88 13.49 10.65
CA GLY A 74 -13.46 12.30 11.38
C GLY A 74 -11.95 12.03 11.31
N HIS A 75 -11.53 10.88 11.84
CA HIS A 75 -10.10 10.54 11.97
C HIS A 75 -9.35 10.58 10.63
N ALA A 76 -9.92 10.02 9.56
CA ALA A 76 -9.31 10.05 8.23
C ALA A 76 -9.18 11.47 7.64
N ALA A 77 -10.01 12.42 8.06
CA ALA A 77 -9.86 13.82 7.63
C ALA A 77 -8.57 14.45 8.17
N HIS A 78 -8.18 14.12 9.40
CA HIS A 78 -6.93 14.61 10.00
C HIS A 78 -5.67 13.98 9.41
N HIS A 79 -5.80 12.90 8.64
CA HIS A 79 -4.68 12.14 8.08
C HIS A 79 -4.68 12.15 6.55
N GLY A 80 -5.10 13.27 5.95
CA GLY A 80 -5.04 13.49 4.51
C GLY A 80 -6.40 13.54 3.81
N GLY A 81 -7.52 13.53 4.53
CA GLY A 81 -8.83 13.75 3.90
C GLY A 81 -9.31 12.60 3.03
N TYR A 82 -8.78 11.38 3.21
CA TYR A 82 -9.10 10.24 2.35
C TYR A 82 -9.29 8.96 3.15
N ALA A 83 -10.46 8.31 2.98
CA ALA A 83 -10.79 7.06 3.65
C ALA A 83 -10.73 5.90 2.67
N VAL A 84 -10.12 4.79 3.09
CA VAL A 84 -9.95 3.57 2.30
C VAL A 84 -10.46 2.36 3.07
N THR A 85 -11.08 1.43 2.36
CA THR A 85 -11.39 0.09 2.91
C THR A 85 -10.80 -1.02 2.05
N ILE A 86 -10.45 -2.14 2.70
CA ILE A 86 -10.16 -3.43 2.06
C ILE A 86 -11.17 -4.44 2.59
N ASP A 87 -11.98 -5.01 1.71
CA ASP A 87 -13.10 -5.91 2.03
C ASP A 87 -14.05 -5.31 3.08
N GLY A 88 -14.28 -4.00 3.02
CA GLY A 88 -15.10 -3.25 3.96
C GLY A 88 -14.46 -3.01 5.33
N LYS A 89 -13.15 -3.26 5.49
CA LYS A 89 -12.39 -2.94 6.70
C LYS A 89 -11.53 -1.71 6.47
N ASP A 90 -11.61 -0.75 7.39
CA ASP A 90 -10.87 0.50 7.27
C ASP A 90 -9.37 0.26 7.29
N LEU A 91 -8.69 0.79 6.27
CA LEU A 91 -7.24 0.88 6.22
C LEU A 91 -6.85 2.32 6.57
N HIS A 92 -6.07 2.47 7.63
CA HIS A 92 -5.55 3.79 8.01
C HIS A 92 -4.45 4.22 7.05
N LEU A 93 -4.69 5.34 6.37
CA LEU A 93 -3.75 6.05 5.52
C LEU A 93 -3.29 7.33 6.22
N MET A 94 -2.12 7.80 5.83
CA MET A 94 -1.60 9.10 6.19
C MET A 94 -0.95 9.73 4.97
N GLN A 95 -1.32 10.97 4.69
CA GLN A 95 -0.62 11.79 3.71
C GLN A 95 0.59 12.47 4.39
N ASN A 96 1.74 12.39 3.75
CA ASN A 96 2.95 13.10 4.14
C ASN A 96 2.88 14.56 3.67
N ALA A 97 3.76 15.40 4.23
CA ALA A 97 3.83 16.82 3.86
C ALA A 97 4.23 17.06 2.40
N ASP A 98 4.90 16.10 1.76
CA ASP A 98 5.26 16.15 0.34
C ASP A 98 4.14 15.61 -0.59
N GLY A 99 2.97 15.30 -0.04
CA GLY A 99 1.82 14.79 -0.76
C GLY A 99 1.83 13.27 -1.00
N THR A 100 2.91 12.57 -0.65
CA THR A 100 2.96 11.10 -0.76
C THR A 100 2.15 10.42 0.34
N TRP A 101 1.84 9.15 0.13
CA TRP A 101 0.95 8.37 1.00
C TRP A 101 1.65 7.19 1.63
N ILE A 102 1.31 6.92 2.89
CA ILE A 102 1.69 5.72 3.63
C ILE A 102 0.43 5.08 4.24
N SER A 103 0.52 3.82 4.62
CA SER A 103 -0.54 3.13 5.37
C SER A 103 0.01 2.50 6.64
N VAL A 104 -0.85 2.12 7.57
CA VAL A 104 -0.42 1.42 8.80
C VAL A 104 0.36 0.12 8.51
N VAL A 105 0.05 -0.57 7.41
CA VAL A 105 0.75 -1.81 7.02
C VAL A 105 2.04 -1.55 6.24
N ASN A 106 2.14 -0.39 5.58
CA ASN A 106 3.29 0.07 4.81
C ASN A 106 3.69 1.48 5.26
N HIS A 107 4.10 1.61 6.53
CA HIS A 107 4.27 2.93 7.14
C HIS A 107 5.57 3.65 6.74
N TYR A 108 6.59 2.90 6.30
CA TYR A 108 7.91 3.45 5.95
C TYR A 108 8.20 3.44 4.44
N GLN A 109 7.19 3.14 3.62
CA GLN A 109 7.31 3.16 2.17
C GLN A 109 6.23 4.10 1.62
N THR A 110 6.67 5.10 0.86
CA THR A 110 5.80 6.13 0.30
C THR A 110 5.28 5.75 -1.08
N TYR A 111 4.07 6.23 -1.40
CA TYR A 111 3.40 6.02 -2.68
C TYR A 111 2.84 7.35 -3.21
N GLY A 112 2.71 7.47 -4.53
CA GLY A 112 2.26 8.72 -5.16
C GLY A 112 0.77 9.03 -4.97
N ASP A 113 -0.06 8.01 -4.72
CA ASP A 113 -1.51 8.18 -4.62
C ASP A 113 -2.17 7.14 -3.67
N PRO A 114 -3.41 7.38 -3.23
CA PRO A 114 -4.13 6.48 -2.33
C PRO A 114 -4.41 5.09 -2.91
N LEU A 115 -4.64 4.96 -4.22
CA LEU A 115 -4.90 3.66 -4.85
C LEU A 115 -3.64 2.80 -4.81
N ALA A 116 -2.48 3.38 -5.11
CA ALA A 116 -1.19 2.72 -5.09
C ALA A 116 -0.82 2.19 -3.69
N VAL A 117 -0.97 3.01 -2.63
CA VAL A 117 -0.72 2.54 -1.26
C VAL A 117 -1.72 1.45 -0.83
N THR A 118 -2.96 1.51 -1.32
CA THR A 118 -4.00 0.51 -1.03
C THR A 118 -3.69 -0.83 -1.70
N ARG A 119 -3.28 -0.84 -2.98
CA ARG A 119 -2.82 -2.06 -3.66
C ARG A 119 -1.61 -2.66 -2.98
N ALA A 120 -0.65 -1.82 -2.58
CA ALA A 120 0.51 -2.29 -1.83
C ALA A 120 0.17 -2.87 -0.44
N ALA A 121 -0.88 -2.35 0.20
CA ALA A 121 -1.40 -2.93 1.43
C ALA A 121 -1.99 -4.33 1.18
N VAL A 122 -2.74 -4.53 0.09
CA VAL A 122 -3.24 -5.85 -0.33
C VAL A 122 -2.07 -6.81 -0.58
N ASP A 123 -1.06 -6.38 -1.34
CA ASP A 123 0.13 -7.19 -1.65
C ASP A 123 0.85 -7.64 -0.36
N LYS A 124 0.94 -6.75 0.63
CA LYS A 124 1.60 -7.06 1.90
C LYS A 124 0.78 -7.95 2.82
N LEU A 125 -0.54 -7.81 2.81
CA LEU A 125 -1.44 -8.65 3.59
C LEU A 125 -1.42 -10.11 3.12
N ARG A 126 -1.12 -10.38 1.85
CA ARG A 126 -0.99 -11.75 1.30
C ARG A 126 -2.19 -12.65 1.65
N GLY A 127 -3.39 -12.10 1.55
CA GLY A 127 -4.64 -12.78 1.89
C GLY A 127 -5.05 -12.72 3.38
N ALA A 128 -4.25 -12.11 4.26
CA ALA A 128 -4.64 -11.87 5.64
C ALA A 128 -5.79 -10.84 5.74
N VAL A 129 -6.70 -11.09 6.69
CA VAL A 129 -7.82 -10.20 6.99
C VAL A 129 -7.30 -8.96 7.73
N LEU A 130 -7.73 -7.78 7.28
CA LEU A 130 -7.42 -6.53 7.95
C LEU A 130 -8.29 -6.40 9.20
N VAL A 131 -7.68 -6.01 10.32
CA VAL A 131 -8.38 -5.77 11.58
C VAL A 131 -8.47 -4.27 11.88
N PRO A 132 -9.54 -3.80 12.54
CA PRO A 132 -9.65 -2.41 12.95
C PRO A 132 -8.50 -1.99 13.88
N ILE A 133 -8.02 -0.77 13.72
CA ILE A 133 -7.12 -0.15 14.71
C ILE A 133 -7.99 0.31 15.89
N ALA A 134 -7.59 -0.03 17.11
CA ALA A 134 -8.27 0.47 18.31
C ALA A 134 -8.09 1.99 18.40
N THR A 135 -9.20 2.72 18.41
CA THR A 135 -9.22 4.12 18.83
C THR A 135 -9.47 4.16 20.33
N ALA A 136 -8.51 4.70 21.09
CA ALA A 136 -8.61 4.87 22.54
C ALA A 136 -9.68 5.91 22.91
#